data_AF-G4YI17-F1
#
_entry.id   AF-G4YI17-F1
#
_cell.length_a   1.000
_cell.length_b   1.000
_cell.length_c   1.000
_cell.angle_alpha   90.00
_cell.angle_beta   90.00
_cell.angle_gamma   90.00
#
_symmetry.space_group_name_H-M   'P 1'
#
loop_
_entity.id
_entity.type
_entity.pdbx_description
1 polymer ?
#
loop_
_entity_poly.entity_id
_entity_poly.type
_entity_poly.pdbx_seq_one_letter_code
_entity_poly.pdbx_strand_id
1 'polypeptide(L)'
;MSTSTALEFGVINTLRTGHAVYDLVVCMVVPAVVQRIASSGYDALRFFEVALELLCCLFFPRKYVKHVIETKEVSGGYRTYRPDDGSKGNELLQKAILLYLTEHLDLHDKSGRYDLLERPNAKKLLVETEFGHLDLEKQKRLKALLDQPASPEVAKLAVSVLPPLNQWVAVAEGVEFLNETEKNDDEKTTVQETKTLFHLRSKLPDGPERIDAFVEKAFAFYRDLENKKFKSDTARYMYVRSSERPAATDTDDESKLSAPYHKRYALGNDKTFDNVFFDEKESLLQLLDHFANKTGKFAIEGFPNKVGLLLYGPPGTGKTSVIKAVAEKTRRHIVNIPLGKIKTNQELMDAMFDLRYAVDGLDLPVRMGFKDVVFVMEDIDCASSVVASREDGPTTPDDGFLSVLLQSQMEFEGFGPKLKGGFVSSSNSTDKLNLAGVLNVLDGVIDCPGRIVIMTTNHPEMLDPALVRPGRISKKLHLDYMSTEQMGNMISYYFLTTLTAEQRSRLETLEDSDRVFTPADIEELCAEHESADRALERMLR
;
A
#
# COMPACT_ATOMS: atom_id res chain seq x y z
N MET A 1 -37.58 -60.07 -52.59
CA MET A 1 -37.68 -59.68 -51.17
C MET A 1 -36.68 -60.52 -50.40
N SER A 2 -35.56 -59.95 -49.91
CA SER A 2 -34.65 -60.49 -48.86
C SER A 2 -33.26 -59.81 -48.86
N THR A 3 -33.19 -58.48 -49.02
CA THR A 3 -31.91 -57.73 -48.87
C THR A 3 -32.02 -56.49 -47.99
N SER A 4 -33.23 -55.98 -47.71
CA SER A 4 -33.41 -54.77 -46.89
C SER A 4 -33.40 -55.04 -45.38
N THR A 5 -33.89 -56.20 -44.93
CA THR A 5 -34.00 -56.53 -43.49
C THR A 5 -32.65 -56.86 -42.86
N ALA A 6 -31.70 -57.40 -43.62
CA ALA A 6 -30.36 -57.71 -43.10
C ALA A 6 -29.52 -56.44 -42.83
N LEU A 7 -29.77 -55.36 -43.58
CA LEU A 7 -29.08 -54.08 -43.38
C LEU A 7 -29.64 -53.32 -42.18
N GLU A 8 -30.95 -53.39 -41.92
CA GLU A 8 -31.60 -52.80 -40.73
C GLU A 8 -31.07 -53.41 -39.43
N PHE A 9 -30.89 -54.74 -39.36
CA PHE A 9 -30.36 -55.40 -38.16
C PHE A 9 -28.86 -55.16 -37.93
N GLY A 10 -28.06 -54.91 -38.98
CA GLY A 10 -26.62 -54.66 -38.88
C GLY A 10 -26.28 -53.27 -38.32
N VAL A 11 -27.06 -52.25 -38.68
CA VAL A 11 -26.86 -50.87 -38.20
C VAL A 11 -27.32 -50.70 -36.75
N ILE A 12 -28.36 -51.42 -36.32
CA ILE A 12 -28.88 -51.35 -34.95
C ILE A 12 -27.88 -51.95 -33.94
N ASN A 13 -27.12 -52.98 -34.33
CA ASN A 13 -26.16 -53.63 -33.43
C ASN A 13 -24.86 -52.83 -33.24
N THR A 14 -24.55 -51.88 -34.14
CA THR A 14 -23.38 -50.98 -34.05
C THR A 14 -23.66 -49.70 -33.26
N LEU A 15 -24.93 -49.38 -32.98
CA LEU A 15 -25.36 -48.21 -32.20
C LEU A 15 -25.71 -48.53 -30.74
N ARG A 16 -25.41 -49.74 -30.26
CA ARG A 16 -25.64 -50.15 -28.87
C ARG A 16 -24.74 -49.36 -27.91
N THR A 17 -25.36 -48.53 -27.08
CA THR A 17 -24.73 -47.72 -26.04
C THR A 17 -24.67 -48.45 -24.69
N GLY A 18 -25.33 -49.60 -24.55
CA GLY A 18 -25.32 -50.42 -23.33
C GLY A 18 -26.29 -49.94 -22.24
N HIS A 19 -27.00 -48.84 -22.47
CA HIS A 19 -28.05 -48.33 -21.59
C HIS A 19 -29.41 -48.43 -22.27
N ALA A 20 -30.33 -49.20 -21.68
CA ALA A 20 -31.61 -49.59 -22.31
C ALA A 20 -32.49 -48.41 -22.75
N VAL A 21 -32.45 -47.28 -22.04
CA VAL A 21 -33.23 -46.09 -22.37
C VAL A 21 -32.66 -45.36 -23.59
N TYR A 22 -31.34 -45.26 -23.69
CA TYR A 22 -30.67 -44.58 -24.81
C TYR A 22 -30.80 -45.39 -26.10
N ASP A 23 -30.66 -46.72 -26.01
CA ASP A 23 -30.87 -47.61 -27.16
C ASP A 23 -32.33 -47.56 -27.66
N LEU A 24 -33.31 -47.38 -26.76
CA LEU A 24 -34.72 -47.21 -27.12
C LEU A 24 -34.99 -45.89 -27.86
N VAL A 25 -34.40 -44.78 -27.39
CA VAL A 25 -34.53 -43.46 -28.02
C VAL A 25 -33.84 -43.43 -29.39
N VAL A 26 -32.64 -44.00 -29.50
CA VAL A 26 -31.91 -44.10 -30.78
C VAL A 26 -32.69 -44.96 -31.78
N CYS A 27 -33.27 -46.08 -31.34
CA CYS A 27 -34.09 -46.94 -32.20
C CYS A 27 -35.41 -46.26 -32.67
N MET A 28 -35.97 -45.33 -31.90
CA MET A 28 -37.18 -44.59 -32.33
C MET A 28 -36.87 -43.39 -33.22
N VAL A 29 -35.80 -42.65 -32.92
CA VAL A 29 -35.52 -41.36 -33.58
C VAL A 29 -34.80 -41.55 -34.91
N VAL A 30 -33.85 -42.48 -35.00
CA VAL A 30 -33.04 -42.67 -36.22
C VAL A 30 -33.90 -43.07 -37.43
N PRO A 31 -34.81 -44.06 -37.35
CA PRO A 31 -35.67 -44.42 -38.48
C PRO A 31 -36.62 -43.30 -38.88
N ALA A 32 -37.18 -42.58 -37.90
CA ALA A 32 -38.09 -41.45 -38.16
C ALA A 32 -37.39 -40.28 -38.87
N VAL A 33 -36.13 -40.02 -38.53
CA VAL A 33 -35.29 -38.99 -39.18
C VAL A 33 -34.90 -39.43 -40.60
N VAL A 34 -34.47 -40.68 -40.79
CA VAL A 34 -34.12 -41.23 -42.11
C VAL A 34 -35.32 -41.22 -43.06
N GLN A 35 -36.51 -41.59 -42.57
CA GLN A 35 -37.75 -41.57 -43.35
C GLN A 35 -38.18 -40.14 -43.74
N ARG A 36 -37.88 -39.15 -42.90
CA ARG A 36 -38.20 -37.73 -43.16
C ARG A 36 -37.19 -37.05 -44.09
N ILE A 37 -35.92 -37.44 -44.04
CA ILE A 37 -34.88 -37.03 -45.00
C ILE A 37 -35.18 -37.59 -46.39
N ALA A 38 -35.64 -38.84 -46.50
CA ALA A 38 -35.97 -39.45 -47.77
C ALA A 38 -37.21 -38.84 -48.46
N SER A 39 -38.09 -38.16 -47.71
CA SER A 39 -39.36 -37.63 -48.21
C SER A 39 -39.37 -36.11 -48.43
N SER A 40 -38.36 -35.36 -47.98
CA SER A 40 -38.31 -33.91 -48.12
C SER A 40 -36.88 -33.43 -48.39
N GLY A 41 -36.56 -33.20 -49.66
CA GLY A 41 -35.27 -32.63 -50.08
C GLY A 41 -35.03 -31.23 -49.50
N TYR A 42 -33.75 -30.90 -49.31
CA TYR A 42 -33.14 -29.65 -48.82
C TYR A 42 -33.59 -29.09 -47.44
N ASP A 43 -34.87 -29.11 -47.07
CA ASP A 43 -35.32 -28.63 -45.75
C ASP A 43 -34.98 -29.62 -44.61
N ALA A 44 -34.73 -30.88 -44.94
CA ALA A 44 -34.36 -31.91 -43.97
C ALA A 44 -32.96 -31.74 -43.38
N LEU A 45 -32.03 -31.04 -44.05
CA LEU A 45 -30.68 -30.79 -43.54
C LEU A 45 -30.68 -29.81 -42.37
N ARG A 46 -31.49 -28.75 -42.42
CA ARG A 46 -31.67 -27.83 -41.29
C ARG A 46 -32.38 -28.49 -40.11
N PHE A 47 -33.39 -29.31 -40.40
CA PHE A 47 -34.07 -30.06 -39.34
C PHE A 47 -33.13 -31.10 -38.70
N PHE A 48 -32.24 -31.70 -39.49
CA PHE A 48 -31.19 -32.60 -39.02
C PHE A 48 -30.16 -31.88 -38.14
N GLU A 49 -29.69 -30.68 -38.53
CA GLU A 49 -28.81 -29.87 -37.67
C GLU A 49 -29.47 -29.55 -36.32
N VAL A 50 -30.72 -29.07 -36.32
CA VAL A 50 -31.43 -28.71 -35.09
C VAL A 50 -31.72 -29.95 -34.23
N ALA A 51 -32.11 -31.08 -34.84
CA ALA A 51 -32.35 -32.33 -34.13
C ALA A 51 -31.05 -32.93 -33.57
N LEU A 52 -29.95 -32.85 -34.31
CA LEU A 52 -28.62 -33.26 -33.87
C LEU A 52 -28.13 -32.37 -32.73
N GLU A 53 -28.36 -31.06 -32.80
CA GLU A 53 -28.00 -30.12 -31.74
C GLU A 53 -28.82 -30.37 -30.46
N LEU A 54 -30.10 -30.70 -30.60
CA LEU A 54 -30.98 -31.09 -29.49
C LEU A 54 -30.53 -32.42 -28.86
N LEU A 55 -30.19 -33.41 -29.68
CA LEU A 55 -29.63 -34.69 -29.27
C LEU A 55 -28.27 -34.51 -28.59
N CYS A 56 -27.37 -33.69 -29.15
CA CYS A 56 -26.10 -33.38 -28.53
C CYS A 56 -26.28 -32.69 -27.17
N CYS A 57 -27.24 -31.76 -27.05
CA CYS A 57 -27.56 -31.12 -25.76
C CYS A 57 -28.14 -32.10 -24.72
N LEU A 58 -28.90 -33.12 -25.16
CA LEU A 58 -29.50 -34.14 -24.29
C LEU A 58 -28.49 -35.20 -23.83
N PHE A 59 -27.56 -35.60 -24.70
CA PHE A 59 -26.64 -36.73 -24.46
C PHE A 59 -25.24 -36.28 -24.00
N PHE A 60 -24.83 -35.06 -24.31
CA PHE A 60 -23.56 -34.47 -23.87
C PHE A 60 -23.85 -33.15 -23.13
N PRO A 61 -24.06 -33.18 -21.79
CA PRO A 61 -24.20 -31.95 -21.03
C PRO A 61 -22.98 -31.08 -21.31
N ARG A 62 -23.20 -29.86 -21.83
CA ARG A 62 -22.12 -28.90 -22.12
C ARG A 62 -21.29 -28.75 -20.85
N LYS A 63 -20.04 -29.18 -20.87
CA LYS A 63 -19.13 -29.03 -19.74
C LYS A 63 -18.77 -27.55 -19.64
N TYR A 64 -19.30 -26.90 -18.62
CA TYR A 64 -18.91 -25.53 -18.29
C TYR A 64 -17.59 -25.60 -17.52
N VAL A 65 -16.65 -24.74 -17.91
CA VAL A 65 -15.51 -24.43 -17.05
C VAL A 65 -15.96 -23.31 -16.13
N LYS A 66 -15.89 -23.54 -14.81
CA LYS A 66 -16.33 -22.61 -13.77
C LYS A 66 -15.15 -22.28 -12.87
N HIS A 67 -14.78 -21.00 -12.80
CA HIS A 67 -13.82 -20.49 -11.83
C HIS A 67 -14.59 -19.73 -10.75
N VAL A 68 -14.23 -19.94 -9.50
CA VAL A 68 -14.87 -19.30 -8.33
C VAL A 68 -13.79 -18.57 -7.54
N ILE A 69 -13.97 -17.27 -7.37
CA ILE A 69 -13.13 -16.44 -6.51
C ILE A 69 -13.94 -16.15 -5.24
N GLU A 70 -13.50 -16.72 -4.13
CA GLU A 70 -14.17 -16.61 -2.82
C GLU A 70 -13.44 -15.63 -1.91
N THR A 71 -14.22 -14.76 -1.26
CA THR A 71 -13.81 -13.95 -0.12
C THR A 71 -14.80 -14.13 1.03
N LYS A 72 -14.27 -14.14 2.25
CA LYS A 72 -15.05 -14.31 3.48
C LYS A 72 -14.90 -13.08 4.36
N GLU A 73 -16.01 -12.42 4.67
CA GLU A 73 -16.08 -11.35 5.65
C GLU A 73 -16.88 -11.82 6.86
N VAL A 74 -16.26 -11.83 8.04
CA VAL A 74 -16.92 -12.28 9.26
C VAL A 74 -17.31 -11.06 10.08
N SER A 75 -18.57 -10.64 10.04
CA SER A 75 -19.13 -9.56 10.85
C SER A 75 -19.74 -10.10 12.14
N GLY A 76 -18.94 -10.18 13.22
CA GLY A 76 -19.46 -10.43 14.57
C GLY A 76 -19.72 -9.16 15.33
N GLY A 77 -20.61 -9.22 16.32
CA GLY A 77 -21.27 -8.08 16.98
C GLY A 77 -20.41 -6.91 17.49
N TYR A 78 -19.08 -6.98 17.46
CA TYR A 78 -18.20 -5.84 17.77
C TYR A 78 -16.92 -5.73 16.91
N ARG A 79 -16.75 -6.50 15.81
CA ARG A 79 -15.66 -6.31 14.82
C ARG A 79 -15.87 -7.19 13.59
N THR A 80 -15.56 -6.66 12.41
CA THR A 80 -15.35 -7.44 11.18
C THR A 80 -14.00 -8.15 11.29
N TYR A 81 -14.01 -9.47 11.51
CA TYR A 81 -12.82 -10.30 11.42
C TYR A 81 -12.61 -10.72 9.96
N ARG A 82 -11.39 -10.58 9.44
CA ARG A 82 -11.00 -11.06 8.11
C ARG A 82 -10.05 -12.25 8.29
N PRO A 83 -10.47 -13.47 7.94
CA PRO A 83 -9.58 -14.62 8.01
C PRO A 83 -8.64 -14.63 6.80
N ASP A 84 -7.35 -14.82 7.10
CA ASP A 84 -6.34 -15.41 6.20
C ASP A 84 -5.67 -14.51 5.15
N ASP A 85 -4.33 -14.60 5.05
CA ASP A 85 -3.49 -13.86 4.09
C ASP A 85 -3.79 -14.27 2.63
N GLY A 86 -4.33 -15.48 2.41
CA GLY A 86 -4.80 -15.94 1.10
C GLY A 86 -6.02 -15.18 0.57
N SER A 87 -6.86 -14.60 1.44
CA SER A 87 -8.08 -13.88 1.02
C SER A 87 -7.79 -12.50 0.46
N LYS A 88 -6.67 -11.87 0.83
CA LYS A 88 -6.27 -10.53 0.36
C LYS A 88 -6.05 -10.50 -1.15
N GLY A 89 -5.43 -11.55 -1.70
CA GLY A 89 -5.24 -11.69 -3.14
C GLY A 89 -6.58 -11.76 -3.89
N ASN A 90 -7.53 -12.52 -3.34
CA ASN A 90 -8.86 -12.64 -3.91
C ASN A 90 -9.66 -11.33 -3.78
N GLU A 91 -9.53 -10.59 -2.68
CA GLU A 91 -10.16 -9.27 -2.49
C GLU A 91 -9.69 -8.27 -3.55
N LEU A 92 -8.37 -8.20 -3.79
CA LEU A 92 -7.80 -7.36 -4.84
C LEU A 92 -8.27 -7.78 -6.22
N LEU A 93 -8.36 -9.08 -6.47
CA LEU A 93 -8.84 -9.59 -7.74
C LEU A 93 -10.32 -9.26 -7.95
N GLN A 94 -11.16 -9.42 -6.93
CA GLN A 94 -12.57 -9.03 -6.98
C GLN A 94 -12.71 -7.52 -7.19
N LYS A 95 -11.92 -6.68 -6.50
CA LYS A 95 -11.89 -5.24 -6.70
C LYS A 95 -11.46 -4.87 -8.12
N ALA A 96 -10.42 -5.51 -8.65
CA ALA A 96 -9.95 -5.32 -10.02
C ALA A 96 -11.02 -5.69 -11.05
N ILE A 97 -11.69 -6.84 -10.88
CA ILE A 97 -12.78 -7.30 -11.74
C ILE A 97 -13.95 -6.32 -11.68
N LEU A 98 -14.41 -5.90 -10.50
CA LEU A 98 -15.50 -4.93 -10.37
C LEU A 98 -15.15 -3.61 -11.05
N LEU A 99 -13.96 -3.04 -10.78
CA LEU A 99 -13.53 -1.80 -11.40
C LEU A 99 -13.46 -1.90 -12.92
N TYR A 100 -12.91 -3.00 -13.45
CA TYR A 100 -12.86 -3.26 -14.89
C TYR A 100 -14.26 -3.36 -15.49
N LEU A 101 -15.17 -4.12 -14.87
CA LEU A 101 -16.55 -4.27 -15.31
C LEU A 101 -17.29 -2.92 -15.30
N THR A 102 -17.06 -2.09 -14.30
CA THR A 102 -17.74 -0.79 -14.19
C THR A 102 -17.38 0.18 -15.33
N GLU A 103 -16.22 -0.02 -15.97
CA GLU A 103 -15.77 0.84 -17.08
C GLU A 103 -16.01 0.21 -18.46
N HIS A 104 -16.02 -1.11 -18.56
CA HIS A 104 -16.07 -1.82 -19.84
C HIS A 104 -17.38 -2.58 -20.09
N LEU A 105 -18.30 -2.59 -19.11
CA LEU A 105 -19.58 -3.27 -19.23
C LEU A 105 -20.71 -2.26 -19.45
N ASP A 106 -21.21 -2.19 -20.68
CA ASP A 106 -22.41 -1.42 -20.99
C ASP A 106 -23.65 -2.17 -20.50
N LEU A 107 -24.21 -1.71 -19.38
CA LEU A 107 -25.43 -2.25 -18.77
C LEU A 107 -26.70 -1.49 -19.17
N HIS A 108 -26.67 -0.65 -20.21
CA HIS A 108 -27.79 0.20 -20.62
C HIS A 108 -29.13 -0.55 -20.81
N ASP A 109 -29.08 -1.81 -21.24
CA ASP A 109 -30.26 -2.66 -21.50
C ASP A 109 -30.50 -3.74 -20.43
N LYS A 110 -29.75 -3.75 -19.32
CA LYS A 110 -29.84 -4.76 -18.26
C LYS A 110 -30.06 -4.11 -16.89
N SER A 111 -30.70 -4.84 -15.97
CA SER A 111 -30.86 -4.38 -14.57
C SER A 111 -29.49 -4.28 -13.89
N GLY A 112 -28.92 -3.08 -13.81
CA GLY A 112 -27.69 -2.79 -13.06
C GLY A 112 -27.98 -2.22 -11.67
N ARG A 113 -27.07 -2.46 -10.72
CA ARG A 113 -27.10 -1.79 -9.41
C ARG A 113 -26.23 -0.53 -9.47
N TYR A 114 -26.75 0.59 -9.02
CA TYR A 114 -25.95 1.81 -8.91
C TYR A 114 -25.23 1.85 -7.57
N ASP A 115 -23.94 2.17 -7.59
CA ASP A 115 -23.15 2.39 -6.38
C ASP A 115 -22.24 3.61 -6.54
N LEU A 116 -21.82 4.17 -5.41
CA LEU A 116 -20.96 5.34 -5.32
C LEU A 116 -19.52 4.88 -5.12
N LEU A 117 -18.70 5.02 -6.16
CA LEU A 117 -17.30 4.56 -6.15
C LEU A 117 -16.34 5.75 -6.21
N GLU A 118 -15.22 5.63 -5.49
CA GLU A 118 -14.12 6.59 -5.64
C GLU A 118 -13.44 6.43 -7.00
N ARG A 119 -13.52 7.46 -7.83
CA ARG A 119 -12.86 7.57 -9.13
C ARG A 119 -11.95 8.81 -9.15
N PRO A 120 -10.63 8.65 -9.37
CA PRO A 120 -9.69 9.77 -9.43
C PRO A 120 -9.94 10.83 -10.51
N ASN A 121 -10.95 10.67 -11.39
CA ASN A 121 -11.27 11.61 -12.47
C ASN A 121 -12.76 11.52 -12.87
N ALA A 122 -13.67 11.44 -11.90
CA ALA A 122 -15.12 11.37 -12.13
C ALA A 122 -15.60 12.43 -13.15
N LYS A 123 -15.09 13.66 -13.03
CA LYS A 123 -15.43 14.78 -13.92
C LYS A 123 -15.02 14.58 -15.39
N LYS A 124 -13.91 13.88 -15.67
CA LYS A 124 -13.35 13.77 -17.02
C LYS A 124 -14.08 12.72 -17.86
N LEU A 125 -14.50 11.63 -17.23
CA LEU A 125 -15.25 10.56 -17.89
C LEU A 125 -16.68 10.99 -18.22
N LEU A 126 -17.36 11.68 -17.29
CA LEU A 126 -18.71 12.21 -17.55
C LEU A 126 -18.73 13.04 -18.83
N VAL A 127 -17.69 13.89 -19.06
CA VAL A 127 -17.54 14.78 -20.23
C VAL A 127 -17.39 14.02 -21.55
N GLU A 128 -16.79 12.83 -21.55
CA GLU A 128 -16.45 12.11 -22.77
C GLU A 128 -17.48 11.04 -23.17
N THR A 129 -18.13 10.35 -22.22
CA THR A 129 -19.00 9.19 -22.53
C THR A 129 -20.50 9.46 -22.46
N GLU A 130 -21.00 10.36 -21.61
CA GLU A 130 -22.46 10.48 -21.38
C GLU A 130 -23.14 11.63 -22.14
N PHE A 131 -22.37 12.60 -22.66
CA PHE A 131 -22.98 13.81 -23.24
C PHE A 131 -23.51 13.64 -24.67
N GLY A 132 -23.05 12.64 -25.43
CA GLY A 132 -23.34 12.53 -26.87
C GLY A 132 -24.82 12.42 -27.26
N HIS A 133 -25.67 11.92 -26.34
CA HIS A 133 -27.09 11.64 -26.59
C HIS A 133 -28.08 12.65 -25.96
N LEU A 134 -27.60 13.68 -25.26
CA LEU A 134 -28.44 14.66 -24.57
C LEU A 134 -28.61 15.96 -25.38
N ASP A 135 -29.80 16.58 -25.29
CA ASP A 135 -30.06 17.90 -25.87
C ASP A 135 -29.05 18.95 -25.38
N LEU A 136 -28.64 19.85 -26.28
CA LEU A 136 -27.61 20.87 -26.05
C LEU A 136 -27.88 21.74 -24.80
N GLU A 137 -29.13 21.97 -24.46
CA GLU A 137 -29.53 22.75 -23.27
C GLU A 137 -29.37 21.96 -21.97
N LYS A 138 -29.62 20.64 -21.99
CA LYS A 138 -29.38 19.74 -20.84
C LYS A 138 -27.88 19.54 -20.62
N GLN A 139 -27.11 19.39 -21.70
CA GLN A 139 -25.64 19.34 -21.62
C GLN A 139 -25.07 20.60 -20.96
N LYS A 140 -25.56 21.80 -21.35
CA LYS A 140 -25.14 23.07 -20.72
C LYS A 140 -25.50 23.16 -19.24
N ARG A 141 -26.70 22.75 -18.84
CA ARG A 141 -27.12 22.73 -17.42
C ARG A 141 -26.32 21.75 -16.57
N LEU A 142 -26.06 20.56 -17.09
CA LEU A 142 -25.30 19.53 -16.38
C LEU A 142 -23.81 19.88 -16.28
N LYS A 143 -23.24 20.49 -17.33
CA LYS A 143 -21.89 21.06 -17.29
C LYS A 143 -21.78 22.18 -16.24
N ALA A 144 -22.77 23.07 -16.19
CA ALA A 144 -22.82 24.13 -15.16
C ALA A 144 -22.97 23.59 -13.73
N LEU A 145 -23.58 22.42 -13.52
CA LEU A 145 -23.65 21.73 -12.22
C LEU A 145 -22.31 21.06 -11.85
N LEU A 146 -21.64 20.42 -12.82
CA LEU A 146 -20.33 19.78 -12.62
C LEU A 146 -19.18 20.77 -12.41
N ASP A 147 -19.31 21.99 -12.96
CA ASP A 147 -18.37 23.09 -12.79
C ASP A 147 -18.55 23.83 -11.45
N GLN A 148 -19.57 23.50 -10.65
CA GLN A 148 -19.67 24.03 -9.29
C GLN A 148 -18.51 23.54 -8.42
N PRO A 149 -18.00 24.38 -7.50
CA PRO A 149 -16.96 23.97 -6.56
C PRO A 149 -17.53 22.90 -5.61
N ALA A 150 -17.16 21.64 -5.84
CA ALA A 150 -17.44 20.53 -4.95
C ALA A 150 -16.31 20.41 -3.92
N SER A 151 -16.62 19.91 -2.71
CA SER A 151 -15.57 19.54 -1.76
C SER A 151 -14.64 18.49 -2.39
N PRO A 152 -13.35 18.46 -2.02
CA PRO A 152 -12.39 17.50 -2.58
C PRO A 152 -12.80 16.04 -2.40
N GLU A 153 -13.60 15.75 -1.37
CA GLU A 153 -14.15 14.42 -1.09
C GLU A 153 -15.25 14.04 -2.09
N VAL A 154 -16.20 14.93 -2.38
CA VAL A 154 -17.27 14.68 -3.35
C VAL A 154 -16.75 14.65 -4.78
N ALA A 155 -15.72 15.45 -5.09
CA ALA A 155 -15.09 15.45 -6.41
C ALA A 155 -14.44 14.11 -6.80
N LYS A 156 -14.11 13.27 -5.80
CA LYS A 156 -13.52 11.94 -5.99
C LYS A 156 -14.58 10.86 -6.20
N LEU A 157 -15.86 11.15 -5.98
CA LEU A 157 -16.93 10.15 -6.04
C LEU A 157 -17.63 10.16 -7.41
N ALA A 158 -17.94 8.98 -7.94
CA ALA A 158 -18.68 8.81 -9.18
C ALA A 158 -19.75 7.73 -9.02
N VAL A 159 -20.96 8.01 -9.54
CA VAL A 159 -22.00 7.00 -9.67
C VAL A 159 -21.57 6.00 -10.74
N SER A 160 -21.68 4.72 -10.41
CA SER A 160 -21.13 3.60 -11.17
C SER A 160 -22.17 2.49 -11.25
N VAL A 161 -22.30 1.84 -12.41
CA VAL A 161 -23.22 0.71 -12.58
C VAL A 161 -22.46 -0.59 -12.37
N LEU A 162 -22.90 -1.37 -11.39
CA LEU A 162 -22.40 -2.70 -11.06
C LEU A 162 -23.34 -3.80 -11.59
N PRO A 163 -22.80 -4.99 -11.90
CA PRO A 163 -23.61 -6.14 -12.23
C PRO A 163 -24.63 -6.49 -11.12
N PRO A 164 -25.84 -6.94 -11.46
CA PRO A 164 -26.84 -7.39 -10.50
C PRO A 164 -26.34 -8.60 -9.70
N LEU A 165 -26.77 -8.68 -8.43
CA LEU A 165 -26.51 -9.82 -7.57
C LEU A 165 -27.33 -11.03 -8.03
N ASN A 166 -26.75 -12.22 -7.91
CA ASN A 166 -27.39 -13.51 -8.17
C ASN A 166 -27.93 -13.69 -9.62
N GLN A 167 -27.44 -12.90 -10.58
CA GLN A 167 -27.78 -13.02 -11.99
C GLN A 167 -26.54 -13.12 -12.89
N TRP A 168 -26.58 -14.07 -13.84
CA TRP A 168 -25.51 -14.23 -14.83
C TRP A 168 -25.55 -13.11 -15.86
N VAL A 169 -24.41 -12.45 -16.05
CA VAL A 169 -24.23 -11.38 -17.04
C VAL A 169 -23.07 -11.75 -17.96
N ALA A 170 -23.29 -11.65 -19.28
CA ALA A 170 -22.21 -11.74 -20.25
C ALA A 170 -21.28 -10.53 -20.12
N VAL A 171 -20.00 -10.78 -19.83
CA VAL A 171 -19.00 -9.73 -19.55
C VAL A 171 -17.89 -9.65 -20.60
N ALA A 172 -17.65 -10.73 -21.33
CA ALA A 172 -16.76 -10.77 -22.48
C ALA A 172 -17.24 -11.84 -23.47
N GLU A 173 -16.60 -11.93 -24.64
CA GLU A 173 -16.94 -12.92 -25.64
C GLU A 173 -16.78 -14.35 -25.09
N GLY A 174 -17.91 -15.02 -24.89
CA GLY A 174 -17.96 -16.37 -24.33
C GLY A 174 -17.82 -16.46 -22.81
N VAL A 175 -17.66 -15.35 -22.08
CA VAL A 175 -17.49 -15.34 -20.62
C VAL A 175 -18.70 -14.69 -19.93
N GLU A 176 -19.28 -15.42 -18.98
CA GLU A 176 -20.37 -14.96 -18.12
C GLU A 176 -19.88 -14.82 -16.68
N PHE A 177 -20.35 -13.79 -15.99
CA PHE A 177 -20.02 -13.44 -14.61
C PHE A 177 -21.27 -13.46 -13.72
N LEU A 178 -21.10 -13.87 -12.47
CA LEU A 178 -22.14 -13.86 -11.43
C LEU A 178 -21.51 -13.41 -10.11
N ASN A 179 -22.11 -12.41 -9.47
CA ASN A 179 -21.77 -11.97 -8.12
C ASN A 179 -22.82 -12.49 -7.14
N GLU A 180 -22.43 -13.37 -6.23
CA GLU A 180 -23.28 -13.99 -5.22
C GLU A 180 -22.81 -13.63 -3.82
N THR A 181 -23.75 -13.35 -2.92
CA THR A 181 -23.46 -13.03 -1.53
C THR A 181 -24.24 -13.97 -0.63
N GLU A 182 -23.54 -14.80 0.13
CA GLU A 182 -24.13 -15.72 1.11
C GLU A 182 -23.98 -15.13 2.51
N LYS A 183 -25.06 -15.03 3.28
CA LYS A 183 -25.02 -14.70 4.70
C LYS A 183 -25.34 -15.95 5.51
N ASN A 184 -24.53 -16.24 6.52
CA ASN A 184 -24.80 -17.35 7.42
C ASN A 184 -25.68 -16.84 8.58
N ASP A 185 -26.97 -17.16 8.55
CA ASP A 185 -27.96 -16.86 9.60
C ASP A 185 -27.99 -17.99 10.65
N ASP A 186 -26.85 -18.29 11.26
CA ASP A 186 -26.81 -19.19 12.41
C ASP A 186 -27.26 -18.43 13.68
N GLU A 187 -28.54 -18.55 14.05
CA GLU A 187 -29.16 -17.92 15.25
C GLU A 187 -28.44 -18.21 16.58
N LYS A 188 -27.50 -19.16 16.61
CA LYS A 188 -26.75 -19.57 17.80
C LYS A 188 -25.41 -18.85 18.01
N THR A 189 -24.90 -18.12 17.02
CA THR A 189 -23.60 -17.42 17.12
C THR A 189 -23.78 -15.93 16.89
N THR A 190 -23.20 -15.10 17.76
CA THR A 190 -23.13 -13.62 17.65
C THR A 190 -22.28 -13.12 16.47
N VAL A 191 -21.93 -14.03 15.55
CA VAL A 191 -21.01 -13.84 14.43
C VAL A 191 -21.78 -14.09 13.14
N GLN A 192 -22.04 -13.03 12.37
CA GLN A 192 -22.62 -13.12 11.03
C GLN A 192 -21.48 -13.26 10.03
N GLU A 193 -21.42 -14.36 9.28
CA GLU A 193 -20.46 -14.51 8.18
C GLU A 193 -21.12 -14.12 6.86
N THR A 194 -20.54 -13.16 6.14
CA THR A 194 -20.92 -12.80 4.77
C THR A 194 -19.83 -13.29 3.82
N LYS A 195 -20.15 -14.23 2.92
CA LYS A 195 -19.26 -14.69 1.86
C LYS A 195 -19.63 -14.04 0.55
N THR A 196 -18.65 -13.50 -0.16
CA THR A 196 -18.84 -12.97 -1.51
C THR A 196 -18.16 -13.89 -2.51
N LEU A 197 -18.94 -14.40 -3.46
CA LEU A 197 -18.55 -15.39 -4.44
C LEU A 197 -18.65 -14.79 -5.85
N PHE A 198 -17.52 -14.73 -6.55
CA PHE A 198 -17.47 -14.32 -7.95
C PHE A 198 -17.34 -15.57 -8.80
N HIS A 199 -18.38 -15.90 -9.56
CA HIS A 199 -18.36 -17.03 -10.47
C HIS A 199 -18.14 -16.55 -11.90
N LEU A 200 -17.13 -17.11 -12.56
CA LEU A 200 -16.85 -16.91 -13.97
C LEU A 200 -17.07 -18.24 -14.69
N ARG A 201 -17.80 -18.23 -15.80
CA ARG A 201 -17.99 -19.43 -16.63
C ARG A 201 -17.90 -19.14 -18.11
N SER A 202 -17.47 -20.14 -18.87
CA SER A 202 -17.48 -20.10 -20.33
C SER A 202 -18.15 -21.34 -20.92
N LYS A 203 -18.83 -21.13 -22.06
CA LYS A 203 -19.50 -22.17 -22.87
C LYS A 203 -18.63 -22.63 -24.05
N LEU A 204 -17.52 -21.96 -24.29
CA LEU A 204 -16.63 -22.20 -25.43
C LEU A 204 -15.56 -23.26 -25.09
N PRO A 205 -15.03 -23.98 -26.09
CA PRO A 205 -14.02 -25.02 -25.89
C PRO A 205 -12.68 -24.49 -25.32
N ASP A 206 -12.35 -23.22 -25.58
CA ASP A 206 -11.21 -22.47 -25.02
C ASP A 206 -11.61 -21.69 -23.74
N GLY A 207 -12.63 -22.18 -23.04
CA GLY A 207 -13.21 -21.52 -21.87
C GLY A 207 -12.24 -21.15 -20.74
N PRO A 208 -11.31 -22.03 -20.30
CA PRO A 208 -10.36 -21.69 -19.23
C PRO A 208 -9.43 -20.53 -19.63
N GLU A 209 -8.82 -20.60 -20.81
CA GLU A 209 -7.87 -19.59 -21.30
C GLU A 209 -8.54 -18.23 -21.45
N ARG A 210 -9.81 -18.19 -21.88
CA ARG A 210 -10.59 -16.94 -21.97
C ARG A 210 -10.91 -16.34 -20.60
N ILE A 211 -11.21 -17.18 -19.61
CA ILE A 211 -11.46 -16.72 -18.24
C ILE A 211 -10.17 -16.14 -17.66
N ASP A 212 -9.05 -16.86 -17.81
CA ASP A 212 -7.75 -16.40 -17.33
C ASP A 212 -7.33 -15.09 -18.02
N ALA A 213 -7.47 -14.99 -19.35
CA ALA A 213 -7.19 -13.77 -20.10
C ALA A 213 -8.08 -12.59 -19.66
N PHE A 214 -9.36 -12.83 -19.34
CA PHE A 214 -10.24 -11.80 -18.78
C PHE A 214 -9.76 -11.32 -17.41
N VAL A 215 -9.43 -12.25 -16.52
CA VAL A 215 -8.95 -11.95 -15.16
C VAL A 215 -7.63 -11.17 -15.22
N GLU A 216 -6.68 -11.60 -16.06
CA GLU A 216 -5.41 -10.90 -16.27
C GLU A 216 -5.62 -9.49 -16.84
N LYS A 217 -6.56 -9.32 -17.77
CA LYS A 217 -6.89 -8.00 -18.33
C LYS A 217 -7.47 -7.07 -17.26
N ALA A 218 -8.38 -7.56 -16.42
CA ALA A 218 -8.95 -6.79 -15.31
C ALA A 218 -7.86 -6.40 -14.29
N PHE A 219 -6.95 -7.32 -13.97
CA PHE A 219 -5.83 -7.04 -13.06
C PHE A 219 -4.83 -6.04 -13.66
N ALA A 220 -4.49 -6.16 -14.95
CA ALA A 220 -3.62 -5.21 -15.64
C ALA A 220 -4.22 -3.79 -15.65
N PHE A 221 -5.53 -3.68 -15.87
CA PHE A 221 -6.25 -2.41 -15.79
C PHE A 221 -6.18 -1.79 -14.38
N TYR A 222 -6.43 -2.58 -13.33
CA TYR A 222 -6.30 -2.11 -11.94
C TYR A 222 -4.88 -1.63 -11.63
N ARG A 223 -3.87 -2.39 -12.04
CA ARG A 223 -2.46 -2.02 -11.89
C ARG A 223 -2.15 -0.68 -12.58
N ASP A 224 -2.68 -0.45 -13.78
CA ASP A 224 -2.45 0.79 -14.51
C ASP A 224 -3.14 1.99 -13.86
N LEU A 225 -4.33 1.81 -13.28
CA LEU A 225 -5.00 2.83 -12.47
C LEU A 225 -4.19 3.20 -11.22
N GLU A 226 -3.75 2.21 -10.45
CA GLU A 226 -2.92 2.43 -9.26
C GLU A 226 -1.60 3.10 -9.64
N ASN A 227 -0.92 2.63 -10.70
CA ASN A 227 0.30 3.26 -11.20
C ASN A 227 0.10 4.72 -11.62
N LYS A 228 -1.06 5.07 -12.20
CA LYS A 228 -1.40 6.47 -12.51
C LYS A 228 -1.57 7.31 -11.25
N LYS A 229 -2.23 6.78 -10.21
CA LYS A 229 -2.34 7.44 -8.90
C LYS A 229 -0.95 7.71 -8.31
N PHE A 230 -0.08 6.69 -8.27
CA PHE A 230 1.29 6.83 -7.77
C PHE A 230 2.12 7.84 -8.58
N LYS A 231 2.01 7.85 -9.91
CA LYS A 231 2.74 8.82 -10.75
C LYS A 231 2.25 10.27 -10.57
N SER A 232 0.96 10.46 -10.26
CA SER A 232 0.41 11.79 -9.99
C SER A 232 0.74 12.30 -8.59
N ASP A 233 1.00 11.39 -7.65
CA ASP A 233 1.31 11.71 -6.27
C ASP A 233 2.80 11.97 -6.09
N THR A 234 3.23 13.20 -6.37
CA THR A 234 4.59 13.67 -6.08
C THR A 234 4.78 14.08 -4.62
N ALA A 235 3.77 13.87 -3.76
CA ALA A 235 3.85 14.26 -2.37
C ALA A 235 4.78 13.33 -1.60
N ARG A 236 5.53 13.92 -0.66
CA ARG A 236 6.24 13.15 0.34
C ARG A 236 5.33 12.89 1.51
N TYR A 237 5.63 11.83 2.24
CA TYR A 237 4.82 11.40 3.36
C TYR A 237 5.67 11.06 4.57
N MET A 238 5.12 11.33 5.74
CA MET A 238 5.62 10.88 7.03
C MET A 238 4.77 9.71 7.50
N TYR A 239 5.42 8.58 7.74
CA TYR A 239 4.82 7.37 8.26
C TYR A 239 5.11 7.29 9.74
N VAL A 240 4.06 7.24 10.55
CA VAL A 240 4.18 7.12 12.01
C VAL A 240 3.55 5.81 12.43
N ARG A 241 4.34 4.95 13.08
CA ARG A 241 3.84 3.69 13.63
C ARG A 241 2.79 3.99 14.69
N SER A 242 1.60 3.43 14.49
CA SER A 242 0.49 3.50 15.44
C SER A 242 0.33 2.12 16.07
N SER A 243 0.38 2.06 17.41
CA SER A 243 0.01 0.87 18.20
C SER A 243 -1.49 0.60 18.12
N GLU A 244 -2.29 1.64 17.89
CA GLU A 244 -3.73 1.58 17.78
C GLU A 244 -4.12 1.62 16.30
N ARG A 245 -4.73 0.54 15.78
CA ARG A 245 -5.67 0.73 14.67
C ARG A 245 -6.80 1.63 15.19
N PRO A 246 -7.33 2.58 14.40
CA PRO A 246 -8.53 3.29 14.80
C PRO A 246 -9.58 2.23 15.17
N ALA A 247 -10.06 2.31 16.41
CA ALA A 247 -10.99 1.34 16.93
C ALA A 247 -12.22 1.32 16.03
N ALA A 248 -12.43 0.21 15.33
CA ALA A 248 -13.77 -0.36 15.38
C ALA A 248 -13.96 -0.76 16.85
N THR A 249 -14.55 0.18 17.59
CA THR A 249 -15.12 0.15 18.95
C THR A 249 -14.42 -0.68 20.02
N ASP A 250 -14.16 -0.03 21.16
CA ASP A 250 -13.69 -0.54 22.44
C ASP A 250 -13.94 -2.03 22.70
N THR A 251 -12.86 -2.79 22.90
CA THR A 251 -12.64 -3.69 24.05
C THR A 251 -11.39 -4.53 23.87
N ASP A 252 -10.77 -4.82 25.02
CA ASP A 252 -9.42 -5.32 25.23
C ASP A 252 -9.23 -6.76 24.73
N ASP A 253 -8.36 -6.95 23.74
CA ASP A 253 -7.64 -8.21 23.58
C ASP A 253 -6.35 -7.99 22.75
N GLU A 254 -5.24 -7.74 23.45
CA GLU A 254 -3.93 -7.38 22.89
C GLU A 254 -3.13 -8.55 22.27
N SER A 255 -3.69 -9.75 22.16
CA SER A 255 -2.88 -10.97 22.03
C SER A 255 -3.03 -11.80 20.74
N LYS A 256 -3.33 -11.20 19.58
CA LYS A 256 -3.16 -11.87 18.26
C LYS A 256 -2.64 -10.91 17.19
N LEU A 257 -1.37 -11.07 16.82
CA LEU A 257 -0.56 -10.25 15.92
C LEU A 257 -1.32 -9.80 14.65
N SER A 258 -1.54 -8.49 14.53
CA SER A 258 -1.74 -7.83 13.24
C SER A 258 -0.50 -6.96 12.99
N ALA A 259 0.10 -7.08 11.81
CA ALA A 259 1.29 -6.30 11.42
C ALA A 259 1.15 -4.81 11.80
N PRO A 260 2.25 -4.16 12.22
CA PRO A 260 2.22 -2.79 12.71
C PRO A 260 1.66 -1.83 11.67
N TYR A 261 0.69 -1.03 12.11
CA TYR A 261 -0.03 -0.12 11.25
C TYR A 261 0.60 1.28 11.28
N HIS A 262 0.52 1.99 10.16
CA HIS A 262 1.14 3.30 9.99
C HIS A 262 0.10 4.35 9.63
N LYS A 263 0.10 5.45 10.36
CA LYS A 263 -0.59 6.67 9.93
C LYS A 263 0.32 7.40 8.94
N ARG A 264 -0.25 7.89 7.85
CA ARG A 264 0.47 8.61 6.80
C ARG A 264 0.05 10.07 6.78
N TYR A 265 1.01 10.96 6.93
CA TYR A 265 0.82 12.41 6.90
C TYR A 265 1.54 13.01 5.71
N ALA A 266 0.88 13.86 4.92
CA ALA A 266 1.53 14.56 3.82
C ALA A 266 2.57 15.55 4.38
N LEU A 267 3.79 15.50 3.86
CA LEU A 267 4.85 16.45 4.20
C LEU A 267 4.76 17.66 3.26
N GLY A 268 4.82 18.85 3.85
CA GLY A 268 5.00 20.08 3.09
C GLY A 268 6.37 20.15 2.41
N ASN A 269 6.44 20.98 1.36
CA ASN A 269 7.67 21.30 0.65
C ASN A 269 8.28 22.63 1.11
N ASP A 270 7.71 23.23 2.16
CA ASP A 270 8.02 24.61 2.55
C ASP A 270 9.34 24.72 3.33
N LYS A 271 9.74 23.68 4.08
CA LYS A 271 10.99 23.68 4.85
C LYS A 271 12.14 23.14 3.99
N THR A 272 13.03 24.04 3.58
CA THR A 272 14.22 23.75 2.77
C THR A 272 15.47 24.10 3.57
N PHE A 273 16.66 23.82 3.02
CA PHE A 273 17.87 24.31 3.65
C PHE A 273 17.99 25.83 3.62
N ASP A 274 17.25 26.55 2.76
CA ASP A 274 17.32 28.00 2.64
C ASP A 274 16.67 28.72 3.83
N ASN A 275 15.70 28.08 4.49
CA ASN A 275 14.98 28.64 5.63
C ASN A 275 15.30 27.99 6.98
N VAL A 276 16.36 27.17 7.01
CA VAL A 276 16.90 26.57 8.24
C VAL A 276 18.33 27.07 8.40
N PHE A 277 18.60 27.73 9.52
CA PHE A 277 19.85 28.43 9.80
C PHE A 277 20.62 27.72 10.93
N PHE A 278 21.85 27.30 10.65
CA PHE A 278 22.80 26.69 11.60
C PHE A 278 24.21 26.65 10.98
N ASP A 279 25.27 26.57 11.79
CA ASP A 279 26.66 26.79 11.34
C ASP A 279 27.16 25.69 10.40
N GLU A 280 26.89 24.42 10.72
CA GLU A 280 27.39 23.28 9.96
C GLU A 280 26.57 22.94 8.70
N LYS A 281 25.74 23.87 8.22
CA LYS A 281 24.82 23.67 7.09
C LYS A 281 25.54 23.25 5.81
N GLU A 282 26.60 23.96 5.43
CA GLU A 282 27.35 23.65 4.20
C GLU A 282 28.01 22.28 4.26
N SER A 283 28.54 21.90 5.42
CA SER A 283 29.15 20.59 5.65
C SER A 283 28.13 19.46 5.52
N LEU A 284 26.90 19.65 6.03
CA LEU A 284 25.82 18.69 5.86
C LEU A 284 25.38 18.59 4.39
N LEU A 285 25.22 19.72 3.70
CA LEU A 285 24.84 19.75 2.28
C LEU A 285 25.85 18.97 1.41
N GLN A 286 27.14 19.22 1.60
CA GLN A 286 28.20 18.49 0.90
C GLN A 286 28.14 16.99 1.19
N LEU A 287 27.89 16.59 2.44
CA LEU A 287 27.74 15.18 2.81
C LEU A 287 26.56 14.52 2.09
N LEU A 288 25.41 15.19 2.02
CA LEU A 288 24.22 14.72 1.34
C LEU A 288 24.41 14.65 -0.18
N ASP A 289 25.07 15.64 -0.78
CA ASP A 289 25.36 15.68 -2.22
C ASP A 289 26.37 14.58 -2.60
N HIS A 290 27.39 14.34 -1.77
CA HIS A 290 28.32 13.22 -1.95
C HIS A 290 27.62 11.86 -1.85
N PHE A 291 26.68 11.73 -0.91
CA PHE A 291 25.91 10.50 -0.74
C PHE A 291 24.95 10.25 -1.91
N ALA A 292 24.23 11.28 -2.35
CA ALA A 292 23.28 11.19 -3.46
C ALA A 292 23.96 10.84 -4.79
N ASN A 293 25.11 11.48 -5.07
CA ASN A 293 25.86 11.28 -6.31
C ASN A 293 26.88 10.13 -6.23
N LYS A 294 26.99 9.44 -5.09
CA LYS A 294 28.03 8.44 -4.80
C LYS A 294 29.45 8.93 -5.12
N THR A 295 29.77 10.16 -4.71
CA THR A 295 31.08 10.76 -4.90
C THR A 295 31.89 10.79 -3.59
N GLY A 296 33.17 11.11 -3.69
CA GLY A 296 34.08 11.14 -2.54
C GLY A 296 34.21 9.78 -1.87
N LYS A 297 34.02 9.73 -0.55
CA LYS A 297 34.12 8.49 0.24
C LYS A 297 33.13 7.40 -0.18
N PHE A 298 31.97 7.78 -0.71
CA PHE A 298 30.93 6.83 -1.15
C PHE A 298 31.20 6.23 -2.54
N ALA A 299 32.21 6.72 -3.26
CA ALA A 299 32.65 6.15 -4.54
C ALA A 299 33.59 4.95 -4.35
N ILE A 300 34.17 4.79 -3.17
CA ILE A 300 35.16 3.75 -2.87
C ILE A 300 34.43 2.41 -2.71
N GLU A 301 34.83 1.41 -3.49
CA GLU A 301 34.29 0.05 -3.37
C GLU A 301 34.55 -0.51 -1.95
N GLY A 302 33.49 -1.04 -1.33
CA GLY A 302 33.52 -1.54 0.05
C GLY A 302 33.26 -0.48 1.13
N PHE A 303 33.20 0.82 0.80
CA PHE A 303 32.74 1.81 1.77
C PHE A 303 31.21 1.70 1.94
N PRO A 304 30.69 1.58 3.18
CA PRO A 304 29.27 1.37 3.41
C PRO A 304 28.48 2.60 2.96
N ASN A 305 27.54 2.39 2.03
CA ASN A 305 26.69 3.45 1.51
C ASN A 305 25.50 3.71 2.45
N LYS A 306 25.78 4.15 3.68
CA LYS A 306 24.79 4.53 4.69
C LYS A 306 25.19 5.85 5.35
N VAL A 307 24.21 6.66 5.73
CA VAL A 307 24.43 7.92 6.46
C VAL A 307 23.69 7.87 7.78
N GLY A 308 24.42 8.04 8.87
CA GLY A 308 23.86 8.27 10.20
C GLY A 308 24.09 9.71 10.62
N LEU A 309 23.03 10.43 10.99
CA LEU A 309 23.10 11.78 11.52
C LEU A 309 22.62 11.79 12.97
N LEU A 310 23.39 12.42 13.85
CA LEU A 310 22.95 12.72 15.22
C LEU A 310 22.79 14.23 15.36
N LEU A 311 21.56 14.68 15.55
CA LEU A 311 21.24 16.07 15.83
C LEU A 311 21.08 16.23 17.34
N TYR A 312 21.86 17.13 17.95
CA TYR A 312 21.78 17.34 19.38
C TYR A 312 21.87 18.82 19.76
N GLY A 313 21.24 19.19 20.88
CA GLY A 313 21.26 20.54 21.41
C GLY A 313 19.93 20.91 22.08
N PRO A 314 19.81 22.15 22.61
CA PRO A 314 18.63 22.60 23.35
C PRO A 314 17.30 22.46 22.57
N PRO A 315 16.15 22.37 23.25
CA PRO A 315 14.84 22.45 22.58
C PRO A 315 14.70 23.80 21.85
N GLY A 316 13.96 23.83 20.75
CA GLY A 316 13.77 25.05 19.95
C GLY A 316 14.86 25.36 18.92
N THR A 317 15.96 24.59 18.86
CA THR A 317 17.06 24.79 17.89
C THR A 317 16.81 24.24 16.48
N GLY A 318 15.58 23.81 16.18
CA GLY A 318 15.20 23.42 14.81
C GLY A 318 15.61 22.00 14.38
N LYS A 319 15.91 21.09 15.32
CA LYS A 319 16.23 19.66 15.04
C LYS A 319 15.23 19.02 14.05
N THR A 320 13.94 19.12 14.32
CA THR A 320 12.87 18.58 13.45
C THR A 320 12.77 19.34 12.11
N SER A 321 13.09 20.65 12.08
CA SER A 321 13.13 21.43 10.84
C SER A 321 14.27 20.97 9.92
N VAL A 322 15.44 20.63 10.49
CA VAL A 322 16.56 20.05 9.73
C VAL A 322 16.17 18.68 9.13
N ILE A 323 15.48 17.82 9.89
CA ILE A 323 14.98 16.53 9.38
C ILE A 323 14.10 16.73 8.14
N LYS A 324 13.17 17.68 8.19
CA LYS A 324 12.29 18.01 7.06
C LYS A 324 13.08 18.52 5.85
N ALA A 325 14.06 19.41 6.08
CA ALA A 325 14.94 19.92 5.03
C ALA A 325 15.80 18.82 4.37
N VAL A 326 16.30 17.86 5.15
CA VAL A 326 17.03 16.68 4.63
C VAL A 326 16.12 15.82 3.76
N ALA A 327 14.88 15.55 4.20
CA ALA A 327 13.89 14.79 3.44
C ALA A 327 13.50 15.49 2.12
N GLU A 328 13.41 16.83 2.13
CA GLU A 328 13.18 17.64 0.93
C GLU A 328 14.34 17.54 -0.06
N LYS A 329 15.56 17.87 0.39
CA LYS A 329 16.77 17.84 -0.45
C LYS A 329 17.01 16.46 -1.07
N THR A 330 16.75 15.39 -0.32
CA THR A 330 16.95 14.00 -0.79
C THR A 330 15.75 13.41 -1.53
N ARG A 331 14.59 14.11 -1.55
CA ARG A 331 13.31 13.65 -2.11
C ARG A 331 12.85 12.31 -1.54
N ARG A 332 12.86 12.18 -0.20
CA ARG A 332 12.55 10.93 0.52
C ARG A 332 11.41 11.07 1.50
N HIS A 333 10.65 10.00 1.68
CA HIS A 333 9.65 9.87 2.74
C HIS A 333 10.32 9.81 4.12
N ILE A 334 9.58 10.21 5.16
CA ILE A 334 10.06 10.11 6.54
C ILE A 334 9.35 8.92 7.20
N VAL A 335 10.09 8.06 7.87
CA VAL A 335 9.54 7.01 8.74
C VAL A 335 9.95 7.32 10.16
N ASN A 336 8.98 7.69 11.00
CA ASN A 336 9.22 7.98 12.40
C ASN A 336 9.13 6.70 13.23
N ILE A 337 10.18 6.44 14.00
CA ILE A 337 10.34 5.26 14.85
C ILE A 337 10.43 5.74 16.30
N PRO A 338 9.28 5.83 17.00
CA PRO A 338 9.26 6.20 18.40
C PRO A 338 9.79 5.04 19.25
N LEU A 339 11.05 5.11 19.67
CA LEU A 339 11.71 4.05 20.46
C LEU A 339 10.95 3.74 21.77
N GLY A 340 10.33 4.75 22.39
CA GLY A 340 9.53 4.55 23.61
C GLY A 340 8.27 3.68 23.43
N LYS A 341 7.78 3.50 22.20
CA LYS A 341 6.62 2.64 21.90
C LYS A 341 7.00 1.21 21.51
N ILE A 342 8.28 0.95 21.25
CA ILE A 342 8.77 -0.35 20.79
C ILE A 342 9.14 -1.19 22.00
N LYS A 343 8.54 -2.37 22.12
CA LYS A 343 8.73 -3.24 23.29
C LYS A 343 9.82 -4.29 23.08
N THR A 344 9.97 -4.78 21.84
CA THR A 344 10.87 -5.91 21.51
C THR A 344 11.94 -5.53 20.47
N ASN A 345 13.03 -6.30 20.38
CA ASN A 345 14.04 -6.05 19.33
C ASN A 345 13.49 -6.46 17.97
N GLN A 346 12.69 -7.53 17.89
CA GLN A 346 12.05 -7.93 16.65
C GLN A 346 11.15 -6.81 16.09
N GLU A 347 10.37 -6.13 16.94
CA GLU A 347 9.52 -5.01 16.50
C GLU A 347 10.33 -3.86 15.89
N LEU A 348 11.53 -3.59 16.42
CA LEU A 348 12.46 -2.59 15.87
C LEU A 348 13.05 -3.05 14.54
N MET A 349 13.41 -4.34 14.42
CA MET A 349 13.91 -4.91 13.17
C MET A 349 12.84 -4.84 12.09
N ASP A 350 11.61 -5.23 12.40
CA ASP A 350 10.50 -5.17 11.46
C ASP A 350 10.24 -3.71 11.01
N ALA A 351 10.30 -2.74 11.93
CA ALA A 351 10.11 -1.33 11.60
C ALA A 351 11.18 -0.77 10.64
N MET A 352 12.41 -1.29 10.72
CA MET A 352 13.56 -0.80 9.96
C MET A 352 13.83 -1.58 8.67
N PHE A 353 13.50 -2.88 8.63
CA PHE A 353 13.88 -3.78 7.54
C PHE A 353 12.70 -4.34 6.74
N ASP A 354 11.47 -4.42 7.28
CA ASP A 354 10.34 -4.99 6.53
C ASP A 354 9.95 -4.11 5.33
N LEU A 355 10.17 -2.79 5.44
CA LEU A 355 9.95 -1.79 4.38
C LEU A 355 8.53 -1.81 3.76
N ARG A 356 7.59 -2.47 4.44
CA ARG A 356 6.18 -2.60 4.12
C ARG A 356 5.39 -1.79 5.13
N TYR A 357 4.76 -0.75 4.64
CA TYR A 357 4.02 0.18 5.47
C TYR A 357 2.53 0.01 5.19
N ALA A 358 1.84 -0.72 6.06
CA ALA A 358 0.38 -0.78 6.04
C ALA A 358 -0.18 0.58 6.47
N VAL A 359 -0.97 1.23 5.61
CA VAL A 359 -1.50 2.59 5.81
C VAL A 359 -3.02 2.57 5.83
N ASP A 360 -3.63 3.49 6.57
CA ASP A 360 -5.07 3.71 6.53
C ASP A 360 -5.59 4.01 5.12
N GLY A 361 -6.74 3.44 4.79
CA GLY A 361 -7.40 3.65 3.50
C GLY A 361 -6.69 3.05 2.28
N LEU A 362 -5.60 2.29 2.46
CA LEU A 362 -4.94 1.53 1.38
C LEU A 362 -5.10 0.03 1.63
N ASP A 363 -5.60 -0.69 0.62
CA ASP A 363 -5.79 -2.15 0.73
C ASP A 363 -4.46 -2.91 0.77
N LEU A 364 -3.43 -2.34 0.14
CA LEU A 364 -2.09 -2.92 0.04
C LEU A 364 -1.07 -2.10 0.83
N PRO A 365 -0.14 -2.76 1.54
CA PRO A 365 0.96 -2.06 2.19
C PRO A 365 1.86 -1.41 1.14
N VAL A 366 2.26 -0.17 1.41
CA VAL A 366 3.21 0.57 0.57
C VAL A 366 4.59 -0.04 0.76
N ARG A 367 5.21 -0.50 -0.32
CA ARG A 367 6.60 -0.98 -0.33
C ARG A 367 7.52 0.17 -0.75
N MET A 368 8.50 0.49 0.09
CA MET A 368 9.50 1.53 -0.20
C MET A 368 10.91 0.94 -0.09
N GLY A 369 11.86 1.42 -0.89
CA GLY A 369 13.26 1.04 -0.73
C GLY A 369 13.97 1.89 0.33
N PHE A 370 15.15 1.44 0.79
CA PHE A 370 16.03 2.25 1.66
C PHE A 370 16.44 3.60 1.05
N LYS A 371 16.42 3.72 -0.28
CA LYS A 371 16.73 4.95 -1.01
C LYS A 371 15.59 5.95 -1.01
N ASP A 372 14.37 5.51 -0.73
CA ASP A 372 13.16 6.33 -0.77
C ASP A 372 12.80 6.87 0.62
N VAL A 373 13.49 6.41 1.67
CA VAL A 373 13.13 6.65 3.07
C VAL A 373 14.28 7.29 3.85
N VAL A 374 13.92 8.17 4.77
CA VAL A 374 14.73 8.64 5.90
C VAL A 374 14.10 8.11 7.18
N PHE A 375 14.86 7.32 7.94
CA PHE A 375 14.43 6.84 9.25
C PHE A 375 14.76 7.89 10.29
N VAL A 376 13.77 8.22 11.12
CA VAL A 376 13.91 9.22 12.17
C VAL A 376 13.59 8.57 13.51
N MET A 377 14.52 8.68 14.44
CA MET A 377 14.33 8.32 15.84
C MET A 377 14.40 9.62 16.63
N GLU A 378 13.23 10.20 16.90
CA GLU A 378 13.15 11.43 17.70
C GLU A 378 13.32 11.11 19.20
N ASP A 379 13.98 12.02 19.90
CA ASP A 379 14.13 12.07 21.36
C ASP A 379 14.61 10.75 21.95
N ILE A 380 15.75 10.27 21.46
CA ILE A 380 16.32 8.98 21.88
C ILE A 380 16.71 8.95 23.36
N ASP A 381 16.88 10.11 24.00
CA ASP A 381 17.09 10.27 25.44
C ASP A 381 15.85 9.90 26.28
N CYS A 382 14.63 10.04 25.74
CA CYS A 382 13.42 9.57 26.43
C CYS A 382 13.38 8.03 26.54
N ALA A 383 14.15 7.31 25.71
CA ALA A 383 14.37 5.88 25.81
C ALA A 383 15.57 5.52 26.72
N SER A 384 15.89 6.36 27.71
CA SER A 384 17.07 6.25 28.59
C SER A 384 17.30 4.85 29.16
N SER A 385 16.25 4.11 29.52
CA SER A 385 16.40 2.72 30.00
C SER A 385 17.05 1.76 29.00
N VAL A 386 16.98 2.06 27.70
CA VAL A 386 17.53 1.25 26.60
C VAL A 386 18.85 1.85 26.09
N VAL A 387 19.02 3.17 26.16
CA VAL A 387 20.04 3.93 25.43
C VAL A 387 21.12 4.54 26.34
N ALA A 388 20.90 4.55 27.67
CA ALA A 388 21.83 5.16 28.63
C ALA A 388 23.19 4.43 28.72
N SER A 389 24.23 5.22 28.96
CA SER A 389 25.58 4.71 29.25
C SER A 389 25.56 3.77 30.45
N ARG A 390 26.05 2.55 30.28
CA ARG A 390 26.20 1.58 31.39
C ARG A 390 27.35 2.01 32.31
N GLU A 391 27.14 2.02 33.62
CA GLU A 391 28.25 1.88 34.57
C GLU A 391 28.83 0.46 34.43
N ASP A 392 30.16 0.37 34.39
CA ASP A 392 30.93 -0.81 33.98
C ASP A 392 30.51 -2.14 34.66
N GLY A 393 30.19 -3.14 33.82
CA GLY A 393 30.07 -4.54 34.22
C GLY A 393 30.17 -5.47 33.00
N PRO A 394 31.01 -6.53 33.02
CA PRO A 394 31.27 -7.33 31.84
C PRO A 394 30.11 -8.30 31.60
N THR A 395 29.49 -8.25 30.42
CA THR A 395 28.60 -9.32 29.94
C THR A 395 29.00 -9.71 28.52
N THR A 396 29.27 -11.01 28.37
CA THR A 396 29.65 -11.69 27.14
C THR A 396 28.57 -11.55 26.07
N PRO A 397 28.92 -11.51 24.77
CA PRO A 397 27.93 -11.51 23.70
C PRO A 397 27.30 -12.91 23.59
N ASP A 398 25.99 -13.00 23.82
CA ASP A 398 25.23 -14.23 23.62
C ASP A 398 25.07 -14.50 22.10
N ASP A 399 25.79 -15.51 21.61
CA ASP A 399 25.81 -15.97 20.20
C ASP A 399 24.47 -16.56 19.69
N GLY A 400 23.36 -16.40 20.41
CA GLY A 400 22.04 -16.93 20.01
C GLY A 400 21.37 -16.16 18.87
N PHE A 401 21.76 -14.90 18.64
CA PHE A 401 21.03 -13.99 17.75
C PHE A 401 21.30 -14.23 16.25
N LEU A 402 22.49 -14.73 15.90
CA LEU A 402 22.88 -15.00 14.51
C LEU A 402 22.04 -16.14 13.88
N SER A 403 21.46 -17.01 14.72
CA SER A 403 20.62 -18.12 14.27
C SER A 403 19.26 -17.66 13.71
N VAL A 404 18.70 -16.55 14.22
CA VAL A 404 17.38 -16.03 13.81
C VAL A 404 17.47 -15.28 12.46
N LEU A 405 18.59 -14.58 12.22
CA LEU A 405 18.81 -13.85 10.96
C LEU A 405 19.06 -14.78 9.76
N LEU A 406 19.65 -15.95 9.99
CA LEU A 406 19.85 -16.94 8.93
C LEU A 406 18.54 -17.62 8.49
N GLN A 407 17.51 -17.61 9.34
CA GLN A 407 16.25 -18.31 9.06
C GLN A 407 15.30 -17.49 8.17
N SER A 408 15.45 -16.16 8.14
CA SER A 408 14.62 -15.25 7.34
C SER A 408 15.15 -15.02 5.91
N GLN A 409 16.33 -15.53 5.56
CA GLN A 409 16.91 -15.43 4.21
C GLN A 409 16.63 -16.64 3.29
N MET A 410 16.03 -17.72 3.80
CA MET A 410 15.77 -18.95 3.01
C MET A 410 14.28 -19.23 2.78
N GLU A 411 13.55 -18.28 2.19
CA GLU A 411 12.23 -18.56 1.58
C GLU A 411 12.12 -17.91 0.20
N PHE A 412 13.03 -18.26 -0.71
CA PHE A 412 12.81 -18.07 -2.14
C PHE A 412 13.66 -19.04 -2.96
N GLU A 413 13.23 -20.31 -3.04
CA GLU A 413 13.43 -21.20 -4.20
C GLU A 413 12.83 -22.60 -3.95
N GLY A 414 12.01 -23.09 -4.90
CA GLY A 414 11.99 -24.51 -5.29
C GLY A 414 11.23 -25.56 -4.46
N PHE A 415 10.05 -25.95 -4.95
CA PHE A 415 9.44 -27.30 -4.98
C PHE A 415 10.23 -28.50 -4.40
N GLY A 416 9.71 -29.19 -3.36
CA GLY A 416 10.14 -30.57 -2.96
C GLY A 416 9.88 -30.96 -1.49
N PRO A 417 9.66 -32.26 -1.12
CA PRO A 417 8.60 -32.62 -0.16
C PRO A 417 9.00 -33.01 1.28
N LYS A 418 8.06 -32.74 2.20
CA LYS A 418 7.72 -33.41 3.48
C LYS A 418 8.86 -33.90 4.39
N LEU A 419 9.06 -33.20 5.50
CA LEU A 419 9.56 -33.77 6.76
C LEU A 419 8.64 -33.39 7.93
N LYS A 420 8.11 -34.43 8.59
CA LYS A 420 7.40 -34.36 9.88
C LYS A 420 8.41 -34.03 10.99
N GLY A 421 8.13 -33.05 11.84
CA GLY A 421 8.91 -32.81 13.04
C GLY A 421 8.31 -31.75 13.97
N GLY A 422 7.75 -32.23 15.09
CA GLY A 422 7.57 -31.59 16.39
C GLY A 422 7.49 -30.06 16.51
N PHE A 423 6.31 -29.60 16.92
CA PHE A 423 6.06 -28.29 17.54
C PHE A 423 7.00 -28.08 18.74
N VAL A 424 7.90 -27.09 18.66
CA VAL A 424 8.55 -26.50 19.84
C VAL A 424 7.95 -25.11 20.02
N SER A 425 7.04 -24.97 20.99
CA SER A 425 6.65 -23.66 21.50
C SER A 425 7.81 -23.09 22.31
N SER A 426 8.65 -22.26 21.69
CA SER A 426 9.58 -21.45 22.46
C SER A 426 8.82 -20.24 23.00
N SER A 427 8.54 -20.27 24.29
CA SER A 427 8.10 -19.11 25.07
C SER A 427 9.22 -18.06 25.05
N ASN A 428 9.08 -17.02 24.21
CA ASN A 428 10.00 -15.88 24.14
C ASN A 428 9.96 -15.05 25.44
N SER A 429 10.81 -15.39 26.41
CA SER A 429 10.98 -14.62 27.65
C SER A 429 12.19 -13.66 27.63
N THR A 430 12.84 -13.43 26.47
CA THR A 430 14.08 -12.64 26.40
C THR A 430 14.17 -11.58 25.28
N ASP A 431 13.12 -11.37 24.46
CA ASP A 431 13.18 -10.34 23.39
C ASP A 431 12.65 -8.98 23.86
N LYS A 432 13.18 -8.45 24.97
CA LYS A 432 12.92 -7.06 25.36
C LYS A 432 13.86 -6.14 24.58
N LEU A 433 13.34 -4.99 24.11
CA LEU A 433 14.14 -3.96 23.47
C LEU A 433 15.31 -3.57 24.37
N ASN A 434 16.53 -3.72 23.85
CA ASN A 434 17.76 -3.41 24.58
C ASN A 434 18.74 -2.65 23.68
N LEU A 435 19.79 -2.09 24.29
CA LEU A 435 20.82 -1.35 23.57
C LEU A 435 21.41 -2.19 22.42
N ALA A 436 21.72 -3.46 22.68
CA ALA A 436 22.33 -4.34 21.68
C ALA A 436 21.44 -4.51 20.43
N GLY A 437 20.12 -4.58 20.60
CA GLY A 437 19.15 -4.59 19.50
C GLY A 437 19.20 -3.32 18.66
N VAL A 438 19.22 -2.14 19.30
CA VAL A 438 19.37 -0.85 18.59
C VAL A 438 20.71 -0.80 17.84
N LEU A 439 21.81 -1.22 18.47
CA LEU A 439 23.13 -1.28 17.85
C LEU A 439 23.17 -2.21 16.63
N ASN A 440 22.53 -3.37 16.73
CA ASN A 440 22.42 -4.35 15.63
C ASN A 440 21.57 -3.82 14.47
N VAL A 441 20.58 -2.99 14.72
CA VAL A 441 19.76 -2.41 13.64
C VAL A 441 20.53 -1.33 12.87
N LEU A 442 21.36 -0.55 13.56
CA LEU A 442 22.18 0.50 12.96
C LEU A 442 23.41 -0.05 12.22
N ASP A 443 23.99 -1.13 12.73
CA ASP A 443 25.30 -1.62 12.30
C ASP A 443 25.38 -3.11 12.00
N GLY A 444 24.25 -3.81 12.03
CA GLY A 444 24.21 -5.24 11.84
C GLY A 444 24.74 -5.69 10.48
N VAL A 445 24.88 -7.01 10.36
CA VAL A 445 25.41 -7.72 9.18
C VAL A 445 24.60 -7.44 7.90
N ILE A 446 23.37 -6.90 8.03
CA ILE A 446 22.49 -6.59 6.90
C ILE A 446 22.92 -5.28 6.25
N ASP A 447 23.51 -5.38 5.05
CA ASP A 447 23.82 -4.22 4.22
C ASP A 447 22.56 -3.49 3.75
N CYS A 448 22.46 -2.21 4.08
CA CYS A 448 21.34 -1.34 3.72
C CYS A 448 21.81 -0.15 2.87
N PRO A 449 22.18 -0.37 1.59
CA PRO A 449 22.73 0.67 0.75
C PRO A 449 21.69 1.74 0.43
N GLY A 450 22.07 3.00 0.61
CA GLY A 450 21.22 4.16 0.41
C GLY A 450 20.39 4.56 1.63
N ARG A 451 20.55 3.90 2.78
CA ARG A 451 19.83 4.23 4.03
C ARG A 451 20.34 5.53 4.67
N ILE A 452 19.41 6.41 5.06
CA ILE A 452 19.67 7.55 5.95
C ILE A 452 18.93 7.31 7.26
N VAL A 453 19.65 7.43 8.38
CA VAL A 453 19.09 7.41 9.73
C VAL A 453 19.43 8.72 10.41
N ILE A 454 18.42 9.38 10.99
CA ILE A 454 18.59 10.60 11.78
C ILE A 454 18.08 10.33 13.19
N MET A 455 18.90 10.67 14.17
CA MET A 455 18.54 10.63 15.59
C MET A 455 18.56 12.04 16.16
N THR A 456 17.62 12.34 17.04
CA THR A 456 17.62 13.60 17.79
C THR A 456 17.76 13.33 19.29
N THR A 457 18.51 14.19 19.97
CA THR A 457 18.57 14.19 21.44
C THR A 457 18.76 15.59 21.98
N ASN A 458 18.23 15.87 23.18
CA ASN A 458 18.57 17.10 23.90
C ASN A 458 19.80 16.91 24.80
N HIS A 459 20.11 15.67 25.17
CA HIS A 459 21.10 15.29 26.17
C HIS A 459 22.12 14.29 25.59
N PRO A 460 23.08 14.74 24.78
CA PRO A 460 24.08 13.85 24.17
C PRO A 460 24.93 13.10 25.21
N GLU A 461 25.10 13.64 26.42
CA GLU A 461 25.82 13.05 27.54
C GLU A 461 25.18 11.77 28.08
N MET A 462 23.86 11.63 27.89
CA MET A 462 23.11 10.46 28.36
C MET A 462 23.24 9.28 27.41
N LEU A 463 23.81 9.46 26.20
CA LEU A 463 23.88 8.42 25.19
C LEU A 463 25.07 7.49 25.41
N ASP A 464 24.85 6.19 25.24
CA ASP A 464 25.95 5.22 25.27
C ASP A 464 27.00 5.53 24.18
N PRO A 465 28.31 5.59 24.53
CA PRO A 465 29.39 5.85 23.58
C PRO A 465 29.42 4.89 22.38
N ALA A 466 28.89 3.67 22.52
CA ALA A 466 28.80 2.69 21.45
C ALA A 466 27.84 3.11 20.33
N LEU A 467 26.77 3.87 20.62
CA LEU A 467 25.86 4.39 19.60
C LEU A 467 26.54 5.41 18.70
N VAL A 468 27.40 6.24 19.31
CA VAL A 468 28.04 7.37 18.64
C VAL A 468 29.37 7.03 17.96
N ARG A 469 29.73 5.74 17.90
CA ARG A 469 30.97 5.29 17.25
C ARG A 469 30.98 5.57 15.75
N PRO A 470 32.14 5.94 15.18
CA PRO A 470 32.33 6.05 13.74
C PRO A 470 31.94 4.74 13.05
N GLY A 471 31.10 4.82 12.01
CA GLY A 471 30.51 3.67 11.31
C GLY A 471 28.99 3.58 11.47
N ARG A 472 28.47 3.98 12.64
CA ARG A 472 27.03 4.09 12.95
C ARG A 472 26.51 5.49 12.70
N ILE A 473 27.24 6.47 13.23
CA ILE A 473 26.98 7.89 13.05
C ILE A 473 28.08 8.46 12.18
N SER A 474 27.69 9.01 11.03
CA SER A 474 28.59 9.60 10.04
C SER A 474 28.91 11.06 10.35
N LYS A 475 27.95 11.81 10.91
CA LYS A 475 28.12 13.20 11.30
C LYS A 475 27.25 13.50 12.53
N LYS A 476 27.85 14.16 13.52
CA LYS A 476 27.14 14.75 14.66
C LYS A 476 26.98 16.22 14.36
N LEU A 477 25.77 16.75 14.52
CA LEU A 477 25.44 18.15 14.28
C LEU A 477 24.98 18.74 15.59
N HIS A 478 25.77 19.69 16.09
CA HIS A 478 25.38 20.48 17.25
C HIS A 478 24.47 21.63 16.77
N LEU A 479 23.23 21.63 17.24
CA LEU A 479 22.26 22.69 16.97
C LEU A 479 22.10 23.49 18.26
N ASP A 480 22.90 24.53 18.36
CA ASP A 480 22.96 25.42 19.51
C ASP A 480 22.15 26.71 19.28
N TYR A 481 22.24 27.65 20.21
CA TYR A 481 21.73 29.01 20.05
C TYR A 481 22.32 29.70 18.82
N MET A 482 21.58 30.68 18.28
CA MET A 482 21.97 31.31 17.02
C MET A 482 23.09 32.33 17.20
N SER A 483 24.01 32.35 16.24
CA SER A 483 25.00 33.42 16.10
C SER A 483 24.35 34.72 15.58
N THR A 484 25.01 35.86 15.78
CA THR A 484 24.52 37.16 15.27
C THR A 484 24.33 37.16 13.76
N GLU A 485 25.23 36.51 13.03
CA GLU A 485 25.11 36.33 11.58
C GLU A 485 23.87 35.52 11.21
N GLN A 486 23.63 34.39 11.89
CA GLN A 486 22.44 33.56 11.67
C GLN A 486 21.15 34.31 12.02
N MET A 487 21.11 35.02 13.15
CA MET A 487 19.99 35.87 13.53
C MET A 487 19.71 36.90 12.44
N GLY A 488 20.74 37.58 11.95
CA GLY A 488 20.61 38.57 10.88
C GLY A 488 20.08 37.96 9.57
N ASN A 489 20.58 36.80 9.18
CA ASN A 489 20.11 36.08 8.01
C ASN A 489 18.65 35.62 8.14
N MET A 490 18.25 35.14 9.31
CA MET A 490 16.89 34.70 9.60
C MET A 490 15.90 35.87 9.59
N ILE A 491 16.24 36.99 10.23
CA ILE A 491 15.42 38.22 10.20
C ILE A 491 15.29 38.73 8.77
N SER A 492 16.40 38.78 8.02
CA SER A 492 16.40 39.19 6.61
C SER A 492 15.47 38.30 5.76
N TYR A 493 15.47 36.99 6.03
CA TYR A 493 14.62 36.02 5.36
C TYR A 493 13.13 36.24 5.66
N TYR A 494 12.74 36.39 6.93
CA TYR A 494 11.32 36.55 7.29
C TYR A 494 10.73 37.88 6.85
N PHE A 495 11.49 38.97 6.92
CA PHE A 495 11.04 40.29 6.47
C PHE A 495 11.28 40.55 4.98
N LEU A 496 11.83 39.57 4.24
CA LEU A 496 12.17 39.67 2.81
C LEU A 496 12.98 40.95 2.49
N THR A 497 13.91 41.31 3.37
CA THR A 497 14.70 42.55 3.30
C THR A 497 16.17 42.29 3.54
N THR A 498 17.02 43.23 3.14
CA THR A 498 18.44 43.23 3.51
C THR A 498 18.64 44.15 4.72
N LEU A 499 19.16 43.61 5.81
CA LEU A 499 19.49 44.41 6.99
C LEU A 499 20.48 45.53 6.65
N THR A 500 20.17 46.74 7.10
CA THR A 500 21.05 47.91 6.99
C THR A 500 22.27 47.76 7.90
N ALA A 501 23.33 48.53 7.62
CA ALA A 501 24.54 48.52 8.44
C ALA A 501 24.26 48.89 9.92
N GLU A 502 23.30 49.78 10.17
CA GLU A 502 22.89 50.18 11.51
C GLU A 502 22.19 49.03 12.25
N GLN A 503 21.29 48.30 11.57
CA GLN A 503 20.63 47.13 12.14
C GLN A 503 21.60 45.98 12.44
N ARG A 504 22.62 45.77 11.58
CA ARG A 504 23.68 44.79 11.85
C ARG A 504 24.53 45.18 13.06
N SER A 505 24.92 46.45 13.16
CA SER A 505 25.64 46.95 14.33
C SER A 505 24.83 46.75 15.63
N ARG A 506 23.50 46.91 15.59
CA ARG A 506 22.62 46.61 16.72
C ARG A 506 22.58 45.12 17.07
N LEU A 507 22.66 44.21 16.11
CA LEU A 507 22.79 42.77 16.38
C LEU A 507 24.14 42.44 17.00
N GLU A 508 25.23 43.06 16.55
CA GLU A 508 26.56 42.89 17.14
C GLU A 508 26.58 43.33 18.62
N THR A 509 25.83 44.37 19.00
CA THR A 509 25.71 44.75 20.43
C THR A 509 25.03 43.70 21.30
N LEU A 510 24.26 42.76 20.73
CA LEU A 510 23.70 41.64 21.48
C LEU A 510 24.73 40.55 21.78
N GLU A 511 25.81 40.49 21.00
CA GLU A 511 26.89 39.52 21.20
C GLU A 511 27.65 39.79 22.52
N ASP A 512 27.72 41.07 22.92
CA ASP A 512 28.25 41.51 24.22
C ASP A 512 27.26 41.29 25.38
N SER A 513 26.02 40.90 25.09
CA SER A 513 24.99 40.66 26.09
C SER A 513 24.89 39.16 26.43
N ASP A 514 24.58 38.83 27.68
CA ASP A 514 24.46 37.43 28.15
C ASP A 514 23.14 36.75 27.69
N ARG A 515 22.52 37.27 26.61
CA ARG A 515 21.24 36.80 26.08
C ARG A 515 21.47 35.80 24.95
N VAL A 516 20.90 34.61 25.10
CA VAL A 516 20.90 33.57 24.07
C VAL A 516 19.52 33.46 23.44
N PHE A 517 19.50 33.29 22.12
CA PHE A 517 18.27 33.17 21.35
C PHE A 517 18.27 31.86 20.56
N THR A 518 17.16 31.12 20.63
CA THR A 518 16.93 29.98 19.76
C THR A 518 16.31 30.46 18.43
N PRO A 519 16.44 29.67 17.34
CA PRO A 519 15.68 29.88 16.12
C PRO A 519 14.17 30.05 16.36
N ALA A 520 13.59 29.26 17.27
CA ALA A 520 12.17 29.38 17.61
C ALA A 520 11.82 30.75 18.20
N ASP A 521 12.66 31.29 19.08
CA ASP A 521 12.45 32.62 19.68
C ASP A 521 12.49 33.72 18.61
N ILE A 522 13.40 33.62 17.63
CA ILE A 522 13.48 34.60 16.53
C ILE A 522 12.31 34.45 15.56
N GLU A 523 11.85 33.22 15.28
CA GLU A 523 10.65 32.98 14.47
C GLU A 523 9.41 33.61 15.13
N GLU A 524 9.26 33.47 16.46
CA GLU A 524 8.20 34.13 17.24
C GLU A 524 8.31 35.66 17.17
N LEU A 525 9.49 36.23 17.42
CA LEU A 525 9.72 37.68 17.34
C LEU A 525 9.43 38.26 15.95
N CYS A 526 9.79 37.53 14.89
CA CYS A 526 9.48 37.95 13.51
C CYS A 526 7.99 37.84 13.20
N ALA A 527 7.26 36.93 13.85
CA ALA A 527 5.81 36.79 13.69
C ALA A 527 5.02 37.86 14.44
N GLU A 528 5.49 38.31 15.61
CA GLU A 528 4.84 39.34 16.43
C GLU A 528 5.01 40.76 15.90
N HIS A 529 6.02 41.00 15.07
CA HIS A 529 6.41 42.34 14.63
C HIS A 529 6.32 42.50 13.12
N GLU A 530 5.79 43.63 12.66
CA GLU A 530 5.64 43.92 11.22
C GLU A 530 6.94 44.41 10.55
N SER A 531 7.98 44.75 11.33
CA SER A 531 9.24 45.28 10.82
C SER A 531 10.46 44.76 11.58
N ALA A 532 11.57 44.61 10.85
CA ALA A 532 12.86 44.21 11.41
C ALA A 532 13.34 45.15 12.53
N ASP A 533 13.11 46.47 12.40
CA ASP A 533 13.52 47.44 13.43
C ASP A 533 12.84 47.21 14.77
N ARG A 534 11.53 46.91 14.76
CA ARG A 534 10.76 46.63 15.98
C ARG A 534 11.19 45.31 16.61
N ALA A 535 11.43 44.27 15.81
CA ALA A 535 11.96 43.01 16.29
C ALA A 535 13.32 43.19 16.98
N LEU A 536 14.24 43.93 16.34
CA LEU A 536 15.54 44.26 16.91
C LEU A 536 15.45 45.12 18.18
N GLU A 537 14.51 46.09 18.23
CA GLU A 537 14.24 46.86 19.45
C GLU A 537 13.80 45.97 20.60
N ARG A 538 12.96 44.97 20.32
CA ARG A 538 12.45 44.03 21.32
C ARG A 538 13.54 43.09 21.83
N MET A 539 14.44 42.63 20.96
CA MET A 539 15.57 41.77 21.34
C MET A 539 16.55 42.48 22.29
N LEU A 540 16.72 43.79 22.12
CA LEU A 540 17.61 44.63 22.94
C LEU A 540 16.98 45.06 24.28
N ARG A 541 15.65 44.99 24.43
CA ARG A 541 14.92 45.30 25.68
C ARG A 541 14.77 44.08 26.54
#